data_AF-A0A2V9VC18-F1
#
_entry.id   AF-A0A2V9VC18-F1
#
_cell.length_a   1.000
_cell.length_b   1.000
_cell.length_c   1.000
_cell.angle_alpha   90.00
_cell.angle_beta   90.00
_cell.angle_gamma   90.00
#
_symmetry.space_group_name_H-M   'P 1'
#
loop_
_entity.id
_entity.type
_entity.pdbx_description
1 polymer ?
#
loop_
_entity_poly.entity_id
_entity_poly.type
_entity_poly.pdbx_seq_one_letter_code
_entity_poly.pdbx_strand_id
1 'polypeptide(L)'
;MLCAGGSGADYLRHLKQEQDPPDVAHGPVSEPARKEGTASPQERRQSTRYKCEGSAQFRVNGSDVHTWGTFTDISVHGCYVEMTATYPVAESSTCCLN
;
A
#
# COMPACT_ATOMS: atom_id res chain seq x y z
N MET A 1 -7.55 -5.14 12.84
CA MET A 1 -8.28 -4.17 12.00
C MET A 1 -7.34 -3.02 11.62
N LEU A 2 -6.92 -2.94 10.36
CA LEU A 2 -6.07 -1.86 9.84
C LEU A 2 -6.96 -0.78 9.21
N CYS A 3 -7.20 0.33 9.90
CA CYS A 3 -7.81 1.51 9.29
C CYS A 3 -6.72 2.55 8.95
N ALA A 4 -6.97 3.43 7.98
CA ALA A 4 -6.08 4.54 7.66
C ALA A 4 -5.89 5.43 8.92
N GLY A 5 -4.73 5.33 9.57
CA GLY A 5 -4.41 6.01 10.83
C GLY A 5 -4.40 5.13 12.09
N GLY A 6 -4.61 3.81 11.98
CA GLY A 6 -4.48 2.87 13.11
C GLY A 6 -3.13 2.15 13.19
N SER A 7 -2.90 1.40 14.29
CA SER A 7 -1.69 0.61 14.61
C SER A 7 -1.15 -0.24 13.44
N GLY A 8 -2.03 -0.69 12.55
CA GLY A 8 -1.62 -1.46 11.38
C GLY A 8 -0.85 -0.65 10.32
N ALA A 9 -1.16 0.63 10.13
CA ALA A 9 -0.39 1.48 9.22
C ALA A 9 1.03 1.71 9.75
N ASP A 10 1.19 1.78 11.07
CA ASP A 10 2.50 1.87 11.73
C ASP A 10 3.31 0.59 11.54
N TYR A 11 2.67 -0.58 11.66
CA TYR A 11 3.31 -1.85 11.36
C TYR A 11 3.86 -1.90 9.91
N LEU A 12 3.07 -1.46 8.93
CA LEU A 12 3.54 -1.38 7.55
C LEU A 12 4.70 -0.38 7.36
N ARG A 13 4.73 0.72 8.13
CA ARG A 13 5.85 1.66 8.11
C ARG A 13 7.13 1.03 8.66
N HIS A 14 7.04 0.23 9.71
CA HIS A 14 8.17 -0.52 10.24
C HIS A 14 8.69 -1.54 9.22
N LEU A 15 7.81 -2.33 8.60
CA LEU A 15 8.21 -3.27 7.55
C LEU A 15 8.89 -2.58 6.36
N LYS A 16 8.44 -1.37 6.00
CA LYS A 16 9.10 -0.56 4.95
C LYS A 16 10.51 -0.15 5.37
N GLN A 17 10.72 0.25 6.62
CA GLN A 17 12.05 0.62 7.14
C GLN A 17 13.01 -0.57 7.21
N GLU A 18 12.52 -1.78 7.51
CA GLU A 18 13.35 -2.99 7.53
C GLU A 18 13.74 -3.47 6.12
N GLN A 19 12.91 -3.19 5.11
CA GLN A 19 13.18 -3.55 3.72
C GLN A 19 14.06 -2.54 2.97
N ASP A 20 14.12 -1.30 3.44
CA ASP A 20 15.09 -0.34 2.93
C ASP A 20 16.48 -0.79 3.45
N PRO A 21 17.41 -1.21 2.59
CA PRO A 21 18.76 -1.47 3.05
C PRO A 21 19.30 -0.19 3.71
N PRO A 22 20.09 -0.28 4.79
CA PRO A 22 20.60 0.90 5.46
C PRO A 22 21.29 1.80 4.45
N ASP A 23 20.80 3.04 4.35
CA ASP A 23 21.30 4.14 3.53
C ASP A 23 22.84 4.13 3.51
N VAL A 24 23.41 3.60 2.43
CA VAL A 24 24.79 3.93 2.06
C VAL A 24 24.75 5.38 1.65
N ALA A 25 25.12 6.21 2.62
CA ALA A 25 25.34 7.64 2.55
C ALA A 25 25.69 8.09 1.13
N HIS A 26 24.99 9.14 0.68
CA HIS A 26 25.38 9.94 -0.48
C HIS A 26 26.82 10.46 -0.31
N GLY A 27 27.78 9.68 -0.79
CA GLY A 27 29.19 10.03 -0.97
C GLY A 27 29.61 9.73 -2.42
N PRO A 28 30.49 10.54 -3.02
CA PRO A 28 30.64 10.55 -4.47
C PRO A 28 31.36 9.31 -5.00
N VAL A 29 30.73 8.70 -6.02
CA VAL A 29 31.31 7.93 -7.14
C VAL A 29 32.30 6.81 -6.80
N SER A 30 31.86 5.57 -7.00
CA SER A 30 32.60 4.54 -7.74
C SER A 30 31.66 3.38 -8.10
N GLU A 31 31.42 3.17 -9.39
CA GLU A 31 30.80 1.93 -9.90
C GLU A 31 31.66 0.70 -9.52
N PRO A 32 31.05 -0.50 -9.47
CA PRO A 32 31.27 -1.36 -10.62
C PRO A 32 30.05 -2.16 -11.10
N ALA A 33 29.96 -2.26 -12.42
CA ALA A 33 29.53 -3.42 -13.22
C ALA A 33 28.09 -3.97 -13.04
N ARG A 34 27.21 -3.45 -13.90
CA ARG A 34 26.30 -4.18 -14.81
C ARG A 34 25.58 -5.42 -14.24
N LYS A 35 24.29 -5.27 -13.95
CA LYS A 35 23.29 -6.22 -14.48
C LYS A 35 22.51 -5.51 -15.57
N GLU A 36 22.43 -6.18 -16.72
CA GLU A 36 21.74 -5.71 -17.90
C GLU A 36 20.32 -5.26 -17.54
N GLY A 37 20.09 -3.95 -17.67
CA GLY A 37 18.77 -3.38 -17.58
C GLY A 37 17.98 -3.81 -18.80
N THR A 38 17.31 -4.95 -18.73
CA THR A 38 16.00 -5.05 -19.36
C THR A 38 15.22 -3.88 -18.77
N ALA A 39 14.89 -2.89 -19.60
CA ALA A 39 14.09 -1.75 -19.20
C ALA A 39 12.73 -2.29 -18.73
N SER A 40 12.67 -2.65 -17.45
CA SER A 40 11.42 -2.90 -16.77
C SER A 40 10.64 -1.59 -16.90
N PRO A 41 9.33 -1.66 -17.23
CA PRO A 41 8.51 -0.46 -17.24
C PRO A 41 8.73 0.26 -15.92
N GLN A 42 9.19 1.52 -16.00
CA GLN A 42 9.63 2.30 -14.87
C GLN A 42 8.53 2.26 -13.80
N GLU A 43 8.82 1.60 -12.68
CA GLU A 43 7.83 1.37 -11.62
C GLU A 43 7.37 2.73 -11.08
N ARG A 44 6.06 3.02 -11.21
CA ARG A 44 5.48 4.32 -10.84
C ARG A 44 5.07 4.37 -9.37
N ARG A 45 4.93 3.22 -8.70
CA ARG A 45 4.46 3.12 -7.32
C ARG A 45 5.52 3.66 -6.36
N GLN A 46 5.08 4.54 -5.46
CA GLN A 46 5.92 5.14 -4.42
C GLN A 46 6.10 4.23 -3.18
N SER A 47 5.48 3.05 -3.17
CA SER A 47 5.59 2.10 -2.07
C SER A 47 5.41 0.66 -2.52
N THR A 48 6.24 -0.20 -1.96
CA THR A 48 6.14 -1.66 -2.05
C THR A 48 4.79 -2.15 -1.56
N ARG A 49 4.27 -3.16 -2.23
CA ARG A 49 3.05 -3.87 -1.84
C ARG A 49 3.39 -5.21 -1.24
N TYR A 50 2.86 -5.46 -0.05
CA TYR A 50 2.95 -6.72 0.66
C TYR A 50 1.81 -7.62 0.20
N LYS A 51 2.14 -8.86 -0.17
CA LYS A 51 1.15 -9.86 -0.57
C LYS A 51 0.49 -10.45 0.68
N CYS A 52 -0.83 -10.39 0.70
CA CYS A 52 -1.66 -10.87 1.80
C CYS A 52 -3.11 -10.96 1.32
N GLU A 53 -3.88 -11.90 1.85
CA GLU A 53 -5.29 -12.04 1.53
C GLU A 53 -6.13 -11.59 2.73
N GLY A 54 -7.22 -10.88 2.46
CA GLY A 54 -8.11 -10.42 3.52
C GLY A 54 -9.35 -9.72 2.99
N SER A 55 -10.10 -9.13 3.92
CA SER A 55 -11.34 -8.41 3.61
C SER A 55 -11.28 -6.96 4.08
N ALA A 56 -11.84 -6.06 3.28
CA ALA A 56 -11.91 -4.65 3.58
C ALA A 56 -13.37 -4.24 3.77
N GLN A 57 -13.64 -3.55 4.87
CA GLN A 57 -14.91 -2.89 5.12
C GLN A 57 -14.81 -1.44 4.64
N PHE A 58 -15.78 -1.00 3.83
CA PHE A 58 -15.92 0.38 3.40
C PHE A 58 -17.18 0.99 4.00
N ARG A 59 -17.04 2.24 4.44
CA ARG A 59 -18.14 3.07 4.92
C ARG A 59 -18.01 4.47 4.32
N VAL A 60 -19.03 4.92 3.60
CA VAL A 60 -19.12 6.31 3.15
C VAL A 60 -19.43 7.20 4.35
N ASN A 61 -18.74 8.32 4.47
CA ASN A 61 -18.93 9.22 5.59
C ASN A 61 -20.36 9.79 5.56
N GLY A 62 -21.09 9.68 6.69
CA GLY A 62 -22.51 10.02 6.76
C GLY A 62 -23.49 8.92 6.31
N SER A 63 -22.99 7.75 5.90
CA SER A 63 -23.80 6.56 5.59
C SER A 63 -23.61 5.47 6.64
N ASP A 64 -24.68 4.77 6.98
CA ASP A 64 -24.66 3.56 7.82
C ASP A 64 -24.54 2.27 6.99
N VAL A 65 -24.43 2.40 5.67
CA VAL A 65 -24.21 1.26 4.79
C VAL A 65 -22.75 0.84 4.85
N HIS A 66 -22.52 -0.40 5.26
CA HIS A 66 -21.22 -1.04 5.24
C HIS A 66 -21.14 -2.01 4.06
N THR A 67 -20.10 -1.89 3.24
CA THR A 67 -19.82 -2.85 2.18
C THR A 67 -18.50 -3.53 2.39
N TRP A 68 -18.42 -4.77 1.93
CA TRP A 68 -17.26 -5.62 2.06
C TRP A 68 -16.64 -5.89 0.69
N GLY A 69 -15.32 -5.93 0.66
CA GLY A 69 -14.52 -6.32 -0.49
C GLY A 69 -13.37 -7.20 -0.08
N THR A 70 -12.68 -7.80 -1.04
CA THR A 70 -11.49 -8.61 -0.82
C THR A 70 -10.25 -7.90 -1.33
N PHE A 71 -9.10 -8.14 -0.71
CA PHE A 71 -7.82 -7.63 -1.18
C PHE A 71 -6.76 -8.73 -1.20
N THR A 72 -5.78 -8.59 -2.09
CA THR A 72 -4.66 -9.53 -2.26
C THR A 72 -3.29 -8.87 -2.02
N ASP A 73 -3.28 -7.54 -1.83
CA ASP A 73 -2.10 -6.81 -1.41
C ASP A 73 -2.41 -5.47 -0.71
N ILE A 74 -1.47 -5.04 0.12
CA ILE A 74 -1.51 -3.79 0.89
C ILE A 74 -0.19 -3.03 0.78
N SER A 75 -0.23 -1.71 0.92
CA SER A 75 0.95 -0.85 1.02
C SER A 75 0.73 0.23 2.06
N VAL A 76 1.79 0.91 2.46
CA VAL A 76 1.74 2.05 3.40
C VAL A 76 0.80 3.16 2.93
N HIS A 77 0.63 3.33 1.61
CA HIS A 77 -0.20 4.40 1.03
C HIS A 77 -1.59 3.93 0.56
N GLY A 78 -1.93 2.66 0.77
CA GLY A 78 -3.24 2.13 0.40
C GLY A 78 -3.22 0.66 0.02
N CYS A 79 -4.40 0.13 -0.28
CA CYS A 79 -4.62 -1.25 -0.70
C CYS A 79 -5.36 -1.27 -2.04
N TYR A 80 -5.32 -2.40 -2.74
CA TYR A 80 -6.22 -2.67 -3.86
C TYR A 80 -7.34 -3.59 -3.38
N VAL A 81 -8.58 -3.17 -3.58
CA VAL A 81 -9.76 -3.92 -3.11
C VAL A 81 -10.66 -4.21 -4.30
N GLU A 82 -11.08 -5.46 -4.42
CA GLU A 82 -12.09 -5.91 -5.35
C GLU A 82 -13.46 -5.85 -4.68
N MET A 83 -14.40 -5.17 -5.33
CA MET A 83 -15.74 -4.93 -4.82
C MET A 83 -16.77 -5.05 -5.94
N THR A 84 -17.97 -5.49 -5.60
CA THR A 84 -19.10 -5.56 -6.55
C THR A 84 -19.91 -4.27 -6.60
N ALA A 85 -19.84 -3.45 -5.54
CA ALA A 85 -20.55 -2.17 -5.45
C ALA A 85 -19.73 -1.02 -6.04
N THR A 86 -20.44 -0.03 -6.60
CA THR A 86 -19.81 1.20 -7.09
C THR A 86 -19.77 2.27 -6.00
N TYR A 87 -18.72 3.08 -6.00
CA TYR A 87 -18.50 4.13 -5.01
C TYR A 87 -18.16 5.46 -5.67
N PRO A 88 -18.74 6.58 -5.21
CA PRO A 88 -18.38 7.90 -5.68
C PRO A 88 -16.96 8.24 -5.22
N VAL A 89 -16.08 8.60 -6.17
CA VAL A 89 -14.66 8.94 -5.89
C VAL A 89 -14.53 10.28 -5.16
N ALA A 90 -15.53 11.15 -5.25
CA ALA A 90 -15.50 12.50 -4.68
C ALA A 90 -15.85 12.54 -3.18
N GLU A 91 -16.34 11.45 -2.60
CA GLU A 91 -16.79 11.41 -1.21
C GLU A 91 -15.73 10.78 -0.31
N SER A 92 -15.52 11.37 0.86
CA SER A 92 -14.67 10.77 1.88
C SER A 92 -15.30 9.46 2.36
N SER A 93 -14.57 8.37 2.27
CA SER A 93 -14.96 7.08 2.83
C SER A 93 -13.86 6.53 3.74
N THR A 94 -14.27 5.79 4.75
CA THR A 94 -13.37 5.07 5.65
C THR A 94 -13.27 3.62 5.18
N CYS A 95 -12.04 3.17 4.95
CA CYS A 95 -11.73 1.78 4.65
C CYS A 95 -10.94 1.16 5.81
N CYS A 96 -11.39 -0.01 6.27
CA CYS A 96 -10.75 -0.78 7.33
C CYS A 96 -10.54 -2.23 6.90
N LEU A 97 -9.31 -2.71 6.97
CA LEU A 97 -8.94 -4.08 6.62
C LEU A 97 -9.07 -4.99 7.85
N ASN A 98 -9.54 -6.21 7.65
CA ASN A 98 -9.58 -7.29 8.63
C ASN A 98 -8.46 -8.29 8.41
#